data_AF-A0A368TAV4-F1
#
_entry.id   AF-A0A368TAV4-F1
#
_cell.length_a   1.000
_cell.length_b   1.000
_cell.length_c   1.000
_cell.angle_alpha   90.00
_cell.angle_beta   90.00
_cell.angle_gamma   90.00
#
_symmetry.space_group_name_H-M   'P 1'
#
loop_
_entity.id
_entity.type
_entity.pdbx_description
1 polymer ?
#
loop_
_entity_poly.entity_id
_entity_poly.type
_entity_poly.pdbx_seq_one_letter_code
_entity_poly.pdbx_strand_id
1 'polypeptide(L)' 'MNEFMTTLHLRIYDALESLRRARDVGDRDLVVAQAGEIEDLVEIAARHGVDIDCGYRELAHAA' A
#
# COMPACT_ATOMS: atom_id res chain seq x y z
N MET A 1 -5.02 8.75 -18.96
CA MET A 1 -4.59 8.21 -17.65
C MET A 1 -5.85 8.01 -16.84
N ASN A 2 -6.19 6.77 -16.49
CA ASN A 2 -7.48 6.42 -15.91
C ASN A 2 -7.60 7.05 -14.51
N GLU A 3 -8.66 7.81 -14.23
CA GLU A 3 -8.85 8.51 -12.95
C GLU A 3 -8.75 7.53 -11.76
N PHE A 4 -9.27 6.32 -11.97
CA PHE A 4 -9.15 5.17 -11.07
C PHE A 4 -7.70 4.84 -10.69
N MET A 5 -6.79 4.85 -11.66
CA MET A 5 -5.38 4.52 -11.43
C MET A 5 -4.68 5.57 -10.57
N THR A 6 -4.96 6.85 -10.83
CA THR A 6 -4.45 7.96 -10.03
C THR A 6 -4.93 7.84 -8.58
N THR A 7 -6.23 7.56 -8.39
CA THR A 7 -6.81 7.36 -7.05
C THR A 7 -6.20 6.15 -6.35
N LEU A 8 -5.99 5.04 -7.06
CA LEU A 8 -5.41 3.83 -6.50
C LEU A 8 -3.96 4.07 -6.04
N HIS A 9 -3.13 4.72 -6.87
CA HIS A 9 -1.77 5.10 -6.47
C HIS A 9 -1.74 6.02 -5.25
N LEU A 10 -2.65 7.00 -5.18
CA LEU A 10 -2.78 7.90 -4.03
C LEU A 10 -3.15 7.14 -2.75
N ARG A 11 -4.09 6.20 -2.81
CA ARG A 11 -4.47 5.39 -1.64
C ARG A 11 -3.35 4.47 -1.18
N ILE A 12 -2.64 3.82 -2.10
CA ILE A 12 -1.49 2.98 -1.76
C ILE A 12 -0.40 3.81 -1.10
N TYR A 13 -0.10 4.99 -1.65
CA TYR A 13 0.88 5.90 -1.06
C TYR A 13 0.49 6.35 0.36
N ASP A 14 -0.77 6.71 0.57
CA ASP A 14 -1.29 7.13 1.89
C ASP A 14 -1.21 5.99 2.91
N ALA A 15 -1.62 4.77 2.54
CA ALA A 15 -1.55 3.58 3.39
C ALA A 15 -0.10 3.25 3.80
N LEU A 16 0.87 3.44 2.90
CA LEU A 16 2.29 3.24 3.20
C LEU A 16 2.89 4.30 4.12
N GLU A 17 2.53 5.57 3.91
CA GLU A 17 2.92 6.64 4.82
C GLU A 17 2.32 6.41 6.22
N SER A 18 1.07 5.96 6.29
CA SER A 18 0.41 5.56 7.52
C SER A 18 1.09 4.38 8.20
N LEU A 19 1.44 3.33 7.45
CA LEU A 19 2.20 2.18 7.94
C LEU A 19 3.58 2.59 8.47
N ARG A 20 4.28 3.48 7.75
CA ARG A 20 5.59 3.98 8.17
C ARG A 20 5.50 4.76 9.48
N ARG A 21 4.48 5.60 9.65
CA ARG A 21 4.22 6.31 10.92
C ARG A 21 3.83 5.35 12.04
N ALA A 22 2.97 4.38 11.76
CA ALA A 22 2.58 3.36 12.72
C ALA A 22 3.80 2.59 13.24
N ARG A 23 4.74 2.25 12.35
CA ARG A 23 5.99 1.57 12.74
C ARG A 23 6.91 2.45 13.57
N ASP A 24 7.03 3.73 13.23
CA ASP A 24 7.83 4.71 13.98
C ASP A 24 7.31 4.90 15.42
N VAL A 25 5.98 4.95 15.57
CA VAL A 25 5.30 5.04 16.86
C VAL A 25 5.28 3.70 17.61
N GLY A 26 5.53 2.58 16.92
CA GLY A 26 5.48 1.23 17.49
C GLY A 26 4.06 0.65 17.65
N ASP A 27 3.08 1.22 16.93
CA ASP A 27 1.69 0.78 16.93
C ASP A 27 1.51 -0.45 16.03
N ARG A 28 1.58 -1.63 16.65
CA ARG A 28 1.54 -2.92 15.94
C ARG A 28 0.18 -3.24 15.33
N ASP A 29 -0.90 -2.85 16.01
CA ASP A 29 -2.27 -3.05 15.51
C ASP A 29 -2.50 -2.23 14.24
N LEU A 30 -2.04 -0.97 14.25
CA LEU A 30 -2.13 -0.12 13.07
C LEU A 30 -1.24 -0.62 11.93
N VAL A 31 -0.03 -1.13 12.22
CA VAL A 31 0.83 -1.74 11.18
C VAL A 31 0.14 -2.92 10.51
N VAL A 32 -0.49 -3.83 11.27
CA VAL A 32 -1.19 -4.99 10.72
C VAL A 32 -2.40 -4.56 9.89
N ALA A 33 -3.17 -3.58 10.37
CA ALA A 33 -4.32 -3.04 9.64
C ALA A 33 -3.91 -2.40 8.31
N GLN A 34 -2.84 -1.59 8.29
CA GLN A 34 -2.34 -0.93 7.09
C GLN A 34 -1.73 -1.92 6.10
N ALA A 35 -1.04 -2.96 6.58
CA ALA A 35 -0.52 -4.03 5.72
C ALA A 35 -1.64 -4.74 4.95
N GLY A 36 -2.73 -5.10 5.63
CA GLY A 36 -3.89 -5.72 4.98
C GLY A 36 -4.56 -4.81 3.94
N GLU A 37 -4.70 -3.51 4.24
CA GLU A 37 -5.24 -2.55 3.27
C GLU A 37 -4.37 -2.45 2.00
N ILE A 38 -3.04 -2.46 2.15
CA ILE A 38 -2.12 -2.45 1.01
C ILE A 38 -2.27 -3.71 0.17
N GLU A 39 -2.39 -4.90 0.79
CA GLU A 39 -2.61 -6.17 0.08
C GLU A 39 -3.91 -6.14 -0.74
N ASP A 40 -5.01 -5.67 -0.16
CA ASP A 40 -6.30 -5.49 -0.87
C ASP A 40 -6.17 -4.54 -2.07
N LEU A 41 -5.48 -3.41 -1.90
CA LEU A 41 -5.27 -2.42 -2.96
C LEU A 41 -4.40 -2.97 -4.10
N VAL A 42 -3.38 -3.77 -3.78
CA VAL A 42 -2.54 -4.47 -4.78
C VAL A 42 -3.36 -5.52 -5.53
N GLU A 43 -4.22 -6.28 -4.85
CA GLU A 43 -5.10 -7.25 -5.51
C GLU A 43 -6.06 -6.56 -6.48
N ILE A 44 -6.67 -5.44 -6.05
CA ILE A 44 -7.52 -4.62 -6.91
C ILE A 44 -6.73 -4.15 -8.14
N ALA A 45 -5.51 -3.64 -7.95
CA ALA A 45 -4.65 -3.23 -9.06
C ALA A 45 -4.39 -4.36 -10.06
N ALA A 46 -4.03 -5.54 -9.56
CA ALA A 46 -3.75 -6.72 -10.36
C ALA A 46 -4.97 -7.15 -11.19
N ARG A 47 -6.17 -7.12 -10.60
CA ARG A 47 -7.43 -7.39 -11.32
C ARG A 47 -7.70 -6.39 -12.45
N HIS A 48 -7.21 -5.16 -12.31
CA HIS A 48 -7.29 -4.13 -13.34
C HIS A 48 -6.14 -4.18 -14.36
N GLY A 49 -5.27 -5.20 -14.29
CA GLY A 49 -4.15 -5.41 -15.20
C GLY A 49 -2.90 -4.62 -14.85
N VAL A 50 -2.79 -4.18 -13.59
CA VAL A 50 -1.70 -3.33 -13.10
C VAL A 50 -0.89 -4.14 -12.12
N ASP A 51 0.33 -4.49 -12.53
CA ASP A 51 1.24 -5.21 -11.66
C ASP A 51 1.99 -4.21 -10.77
N ILE A 52 1.52 -4.06 -9.53
CA ILE A 52 2.11 -3.21 -8.51
C ILE A 52 3.16 -3.98 -7.68
N ASP A 53 3.24 -5.31 -7.85
CA ASP A 53 4.03 -6.22 -7.01
C ASP A 53 5.54 -5.90 -7.03
N CYS A 54 6.08 -5.39 -8.13
CA CYS A 54 7.51 -5.09 -8.24
C CYS A 54 7.96 -3.86 -7.42
N GLY A 55 7.16 -2.78 -7.36
CA GLY A 55 7.64 -1.51 -6.80
C GLY A 55 7.43 -1.36 -5.29
N TYR A 56 6.34 -1.93 -4.76
CA TYR A 56 5.90 -1.66 -3.39
C TYR A 56 6.28 -2.75 -2.40
N ARG A 57 6.45 -4.00 -2.86
CA ARG A 57 6.96 -5.10 -2.02
C ARG A 57 8.40 -4.84 -1.58
N GLU A 58 9.20 -4.19 -2.43
CA GLU A 58 10.54 -3.73 -2.08
C GLU A 58 10.51 -2.61 -1.03
N LEU A 59 9.56 -1.66 -1.12
CA LEU A 59 9.37 -0.60 -0.11
C LEU A 59 8.90 -1.15 1.24
N ALA A 60 8.01 -2.13 1.24
CA ALA A 60 7.51 -2.78 2.46
C ALA A 60 8.59 -3.65 3.15
N HIS A 61 9.56 -4.17 2.41
CA HIS A 61 10.66 -4.98 2.95
C HIS A 61 11.90 -4.16 3.32
N ALA A 62 12.13 -3.02 2.65
CA ALA A 62 13.24 -2.11 2.92
C ALA A 62 12.97 -1.13 4.07
N ALA A 63 11.72 -1.02 4.51
CA ALA A 63 11.33 -0.22 5.66
C ALA A 63 11.30 -1.11 6.91
#